data_AF-A0A522E263-F1
#
_entry.id   AF-A0A522E263-F1
#
_cell.length_a   1.000
_cell.length_b   1.000
_cell.length_c   1.000
_cell.angle_alpha   90.00
_cell.angle_beta   90.00
_cell.angle_gamma   90.00
#
_symmetry.space_group_name_H-M   'P 1'
#
loop_
_entity.id
_entity.type
_entity.pdbx_description
1 polymer ?
#
loop_
_entity_poly.entity_id
_entity_poly.type
_entity_poly.pdbx_seq_one_letter_code
_entity_poly.pdbx_strand_id
1 'polypeptide(L)'
;STWVSGSNCKYGSCVNFTGNNYALLGTDVWDDSTFQSGGSQEAWIKINKFPAGGADYYSAFISIEGRIDFNIHDSQRLRFYVGGVNHFSTSTLQTGTWYHVVATYDAAKTVRIYINGQLDNTTSYTTWNDIDSVSRIDTIGGHYSLANFFNGTMDEVRIYNRPLSSQEVWEHYSKDVSRYYDDFNVGAKRNYGVEDSNTILQPISPNSTILHLRFNDNSTINATDSSGYGNGGGTFGGATWITNSSCKSSFEGCVAFDGSTDDILVPNSTSLAFSSTSPFTVSTWIYPRAFVDRDMIFNLENGVSGQFNFWFALLSTSKVRMSLQNGSTTQVADSLSALQTNNWYHLAATYDGSIVSIYLNGALDSSTSITSFAGTATNSPLYIGRRNPAVGSFFLNALTDEMIMINRSLSSSEINQLYLGGYNRTINGYGHRIASADSVSTIAYNLTDHDVVTQQDYDQRMLLINGTQATAFNATQVLTGSTKALNMTLQYDKITLTGTMSIQSGNYKICVQNTGVSGGKTVVNIGLC
;
A
#
# COMPACT_ATOMS: atom_id res chain seq x y z
N SER A 1 8.82 36.61 1.44
CA SER A 1 7.85 35.56 1.10
C SER A 1 6.53 35.85 1.81
N THR A 2 5.42 35.29 1.34
CA THR A 2 4.13 35.36 2.06
C THR A 2 3.72 33.96 2.46
N TRP A 3 3.36 33.78 3.73
CA TRP A 3 2.71 32.56 4.19
C TRP A 3 1.33 32.45 3.54
N VAL A 4 1.03 31.26 3.03
CA VAL A 4 -0.26 30.91 2.45
C VAL A 4 -0.80 29.72 3.22
N SER A 5 -2.11 29.66 3.44
CA SER A 5 -2.79 28.57 4.14
C SER A 5 -3.92 27.99 3.30
N GLY A 6 -4.25 26.73 3.53
CA GLY A 6 -5.42 26.07 2.93
C GLY A 6 -5.11 25.40 1.58
N SER A 7 -6.11 25.29 0.70
CA SER A 7 -6.11 24.43 -0.51
C SER A 7 -5.03 24.73 -1.56
N ASN A 8 -4.25 25.80 -1.40
CA ASN A 8 -3.16 26.14 -2.31
C ASN A 8 -1.80 25.54 -1.88
N CYS A 9 -1.72 25.02 -0.65
CA CYS A 9 -0.53 24.40 -0.09
C CYS A 9 -0.53 22.90 -0.31
N LYS A 10 0.65 22.27 -0.20
CA LYS A 10 0.73 20.82 -0.27
C LYS A 10 0.12 20.21 0.99
N TYR A 11 0.47 20.75 2.16
CA TYR A 11 -0.07 20.36 3.46
C TYR A 11 -0.30 21.60 4.33
N GLY A 12 -1.50 21.78 4.88
CA GLY A 12 -1.80 22.86 5.83
C GLY A 12 -1.41 24.28 5.38
N SER A 13 -0.18 24.69 5.69
CA SER A 13 0.40 26.00 5.38
C SER A 13 1.75 25.87 4.66
N CYS A 14 1.99 26.77 3.72
CA CYS A 14 3.15 26.76 2.84
C CYS A 14 3.64 28.18 2.57
N VAL A 15 4.77 28.30 1.89
CA VAL A 15 5.40 29.59 1.59
C VAL A 15 5.38 29.85 0.09
N ASN A 16 4.84 31.01 -0.31
CA ASN A 16 4.84 31.44 -1.71
C ASN A 16 6.00 32.41 -2.00
N PHE A 17 6.74 32.08 -3.06
CA PHE A 17 7.86 32.85 -3.60
C PHE A 17 7.49 33.43 -4.97
N THR A 18 7.64 34.72 -5.12
CA THR A 18 7.13 35.52 -6.25
C THR A 18 8.20 35.80 -7.32
N GLY A 19 9.39 35.21 -7.20
CA GLY A 19 10.52 35.48 -8.09
C GLY A 19 11.27 36.78 -7.77
N ASN A 20 11.06 37.37 -6.60
CA ASN A 20 11.78 38.55 -6.11
C ASN A 20 11.89 38.57 -4.57
N ASN A 21 11.65 37.43 -3.92
CA ASN A 21 11.64 37.30 -2.47
C ASN A 21 12.29 35.97 -2.06
N TYR A 22 12.76 35.92 -0.83
CA TYR A 22 13.50 34.80 -0.27
C TYR A 22 13.33 34.81 1.27
N ALA A 23 13.78 33.74 1.93
CA ALA A 23 13.98 33.70 3.36
C ALA A 23 15.48 33.62 3.67
N LEU A 24 15.94 34.41 4.64
CA LEU A 24 17.30 34.39 5.17
C LEU A 24 17.37 33.40 6.32
N LEU A 25 18.34 32.49 6.29
CA LEU A 25 18.62 31.60 7.40
C LEU A 25 19.76 32.13 8.27
N GLY A 26 20.66 32.92 7.68
CA GLY A 26 21.80 33.53 8.36
C GLY A 26 23.06 33.44 7.51
N THR A 27 24.19 33.82 8.09
CA THR A 27 25.53 33.54 7.56
C THR A 27 26.10 32.36 8.34
N ASP A 28 26.72 31.41 7.67
CA ASP A 28 27.44 30.30 8.32
C ASP A 28 26.55 29.54 9.32
N VAL A 29 25.29 29.29 8.95
CA VAL A 29 24.38 28.48 9.80
C VAL A 29 24.87 27.03 9.83
N TRP A 30 25.59 26.64 8.79
CA TRP A 30 26.11 25.30 8.56
C TRP A 30 27.60 25.34 8.25
N ASP A 31 28.42 25.13 9.29
CA ASP A 31 29.88 25.01 9.18
C ASP A 31 30.25 23.93 8.14
N ASP A 32 31.19 24.27 7.26
CA ASP A 32 31.70 23.43 6.16
C ASP A 32 32.09 22.03 6.62
N SER A 33 32.63 21.90 7.84
CA SER A 33 33.01 20.60 8.42
C SER A 33 31.85 19.61 8.52
N THR A 34 30.60 20.09 8.62
CA THR A 34 29.42 19.26 8.84
C THR A 34 28.89 18.61 7.56
N PHE A 35 29.20 19.17 6.39
CA PHE A 35 28.64 18.75 5.10
C PHE A 35 29.66 18.06 4.17
N GLN A 36 30.96 18.09 4.51
CA GLN A 36 32.02 17.46 3.71
C GLN A 36 31.85 15.94 3.50
N SER A 37 31.28 15.25 4.50
CA SER A 37 31.07 13.79 4.44
C SER A 37 29.79 13.38 3.71
N GLY A 38 28.94 14.34 3.35
CA GLY A 38 27.67 14.12 2.67
C GLY A 38 26.56 15.00 3.21
N GLY A 39 25.48 15.12 2.44
CA GLY A 39 24.35 15.97 2.79
C GLY A 39 23.14 15.71 1.91
N SER A 40 21.99 16.23 2.33
CA SER A 40 20.73 16.16 1.58
C SER A 40 19.93 17.44 1.69
N GLN A 41 19.29 17.84 0.59
CA GLN A 41 18.32 18.93 0.54
C GLN A 41 16.99 18.39 -0.01
N GLU A 42 15.89 18.71 0.66
CA GLU A 42 14.55 18.16 0.41
C GLU A 42 13.50 19.27 0.49
N ALA A 43 12.52 19.23 -0.42
CA ALA A 43 11.34 20.08 -0.35
C ALA A 43 10.17 19.49 -1.16
N TRP A 44 8.94 19.86 -0.81
CA TRP A 44 7.84 19.90 -1.76
C TRP A 44 7.85 21.25 -2.49
N ILE A 45 7.80 21.23 -3.81
CA ILE A 45 7.79 22.44 -4.65
C ILE A 45 6.65 22.41 -5.67
N LYS A 46 6.03 23.56 -5.89
CA LYS A 46 5.12 23.82 -7.01
C LYS A 46 5.64 25.01 -7.79
N ILE A 47 6.08 24.76 -9.02
CA ILE A 47 6.72 25.79 -9.84
C ILE A 47 5.63 26.63 -10.50
N ASN A 48 5.67 27.95 -10.31
CA ASN A 48 4.75 28.87 -11.00
C ASN A 48 5.37 29.39 -12.30
N LYS A 49 6.69 29.58 -12.32
CA LYS A 49 7.42 30.06 -13.49
C LYS A 49 8.85 29.54 -13.50
N PHE A 50 9.26 28.96 -14.63
CA PHE A 50 10.67 28.61 -14.89
C PHE A 50 11.53 29.87 -15.10
N PRO A 51 12.81 29.84 -14.72
CA PRO A 51 13.73 30.93 -15.04
C PRO A 51 13.82 31.12 -16.56
N ALA A 52 13.99 32.36 -17.00
CA ALA A 52 14.08 32.73 -18.41
C ALA A 52 15.27 33.67 -18.62
N GLY A 53 16.25 33.26 -19.43
CA GLY A 53 17.46 34.07 -19.66
C GLY A 53 18.47 33.55 -20.69
N GLY A 54 18.24 32.39 -21.30
CA GLY A 54 19.22 31.76 -22.21
C GLY A 54 20.21 30.86 -21.46
N ALA A 55 21.05 30.14 -22.20
CA ALA A 55 21.81 28.97 -21.73
C ALA A 55 22.48 29.18 -20.36
N ASP A 56 22.12 28.31 -19.40
CA ASP A 56 22.59 28.23 -18.01
C ASP A 56 21.91 29.18 -17.00
N TYR A 57 20.65 29.58 -17.25
CA TYR A 57 19.84 30.30 -16.27
C TYR A 57 19.16 29.35 -15.28
N TYR A 58 19.18 29.71 -14.00
CA TYR A 58 18.54 28.93 -12.93
C TYR A 58 17.85 29.85 -11.90
N SER A 59 17.01 29.24 -11.07
CA SER A 59 16.44 29.85 -9.87
C SER A 59 16.65 28.93 -8.68
N ALA A 60 17.20 29.47 -7.59
CA ALA A 60 17.53 28.69 -6.41
C ALA A 60 16.35 28.66 -5.44
N PHE A 61 16.02 27.47 -4.96
CA PHE A 61 14.98 27.28 -3.95
C PHE A 61 15.55 26.83 -2.60
N ILE A 62 16.73 26.19 -2.59
CA ILE A 62 17.59 26.06 -1.41
C ILE A 62 19.01 26.41 -1.84
N SER A 63 19.68 27.31 -1.13
CA SER A 63 21.07 27.70 -1.40
C SER A 63 21.84 27.78 -0.09
N ILE A 64 22.92 27.00 0.00
CA ILE A 64 23.85 26.99 1.13
C ILE A 64 25.16 27.58 0.63
N GLU A 65 25.40 28.84 0.99
CA GLU A 65 26.58 29.65 0.62
C GLU A 65 26.97 29.67 -0.89
N GLY A 66 26.08 29.24 -1.79
CA GLY A 66 26.45 29.01 -3.19
C GLY A 66 27.39 27.82 -3.41
N ARG A 67 27.60 26.98 -2.39
CA ARG A 67 28.40 25.76 -2.46
C ARG A 67 27.53 24.55 -2.74
N ILE A 68 26.37 24.52 -2.09
CA ILE A 68 25.37 23.45 -2.23
C ILE A 68 24.04 24.10 -2.56
N ASP A 69 23.71 24.11 -3.85
CA ASP A 69 22.51 24.77 -4.34
C ASP A 69 21.58 23.78 -5.01
N PHE A 70 20.31 23.77 -4.58
CA PHE A 70 19.24 23.05 -5.25
C PHE A 70 18.32 24.03 -5.96
N ASN A 71 18.22 23.83 -7.28
CA ASN A 71 17.71 24.82 -8.20
C ASN A 71 16.78 24.21 -9.25
N ILE A 72 15.99 25.09 -9.87
CA ILE A 72 15.30 24.83 -11.13
C ILE A 72 16.04 25.54 -12.24
N HIS A 73 16.37 24.81 -13.30
CA HIS A 73 17.07 25.31 -14.49
C HIS A 73 16.08 25.67 -15.62
N ASP A 74 16.49 26.54 -16.55
CA ASP A 74 15.65 26.99 -17.67
C ASP A 74 15.21 25.86 -18.62
N SER A 75 15.99 24.77 -18.66
CA SER A 75 15.66 23.50 -19.32
C SER A 75 14.57 22.69 -18.64
N GLN A 76 13.91 23.25 -17.61
CA GLN A 76 12.83 22.63 -16.83
C GLN A 76 13.28 21.43 -16.01
N ARG A 77 14.59 21.27 -15.80
CA ARG A 77 15.20 20.20 -15.01
C ARG A 77 15.59 20.74 -13.63
N LEU A 78 15.63 19.86 -12.65
CA LEU A 78 16.31 20.16 -11.39
C LEU A 78 17.81 20.24 -11.67
N ARG A 79 18.48 21.17 -11.00
CA ARG A 79 19.94 21.30 -10.96
C ARG A 79 20.36 21.29 -9.50
N PHE A 80 21.27 20.38 -9.16
CA PHE A 80 21.96 20.35 -7.87
C PHE A 80 23.43 20.70 -8.10
N TYR A 81 23.90 21.79 -7.51
CA TYR A 81 25.29 22.21 -7.57
C TYR A 81 26.01 21.76 -6.32
N VAL A 82 27.07 20.96 -6.48
CA VAL A 82 27.96 20.54 -5.39
C VAL A 82 29.33 20.19 -5.97
N GLY A 83 30.40 20.37 -5.19
CA GLY A 83 31.76 20.02 -5.64
C GLY A 83 32.25 20.79 -6.87
N GLY A 84 31.67 21.97 -7.14
CA GLY A 84 32.01 22.78 -8.31
C GLY A 84 31.30 22.36 -9.61
N VAL A 85 30.38 21.39 -9.57
CA VAL A 85 29.76 20.77 -10.74
C VAL A 85 28.23 20.86 -10.71
N ASN A 86 27.62 21.01 -11.89
CA ASN A 86 26.16 20.99 -12.07
C ASN A 86 25.67 19.55 -12.30
N HIS A 87 24.77 19.07 -11.46
CA HIS A 87 24.12 17.77 -11.60
C HIS A 87 22.65 17.97 -11.94
N PHE A 88 22.16 17.37 -13.03
CA PHE A 88 20.79 17.59 -13.50
C PHE A 88 19.90 16.36 -13.33
N SER A 89 18.62 16.54 -12.96
CA SER A 89 17.61 15.47 -13.08
C SER A 89 17.50 15.02 -14.53
N THR A 90 17.20 13.76 -14.88
CA THR A 90 16.88 13.36 -16.26
C THR A 90 15.47 13.82 -16.69
N SER A 91 14.51 13.81 -15.76
CA SER A 91 13.15 14.27 -16.02
C SER A 91 13.03 15.79 -16.05
N THR A 92 12.10 16.28 -16.86
CA THR A 92 11.62 17.67 -16.86
C THR A 92 10.37 17.81 -15.99
N LEU A 93 10.22 18.98 -15.38
CA LEU A 93 9.10 19.33 -14.49
C LEU A 93 8.11 20.23 -15.24
N GLN A 94 6.90 20.34 -14.70
CA GLN A 94 5.85 21.20 -15.24
C GLN A 94 5.43 22.27 -14.24
N THR A 95 5.00 23.43 -14.73
CA THR A 95 4.40 24.46 -13.88
C THR A 95 3.05 24.01 -13.34
N GLY A 96 2.69 24.47 -12.13
CA GLY A 96 1.38 24.19 -11.53
C GLY A 96 1.27 22.80 -10.89
N THR A 97 2.29 21.96 -10.99
CA THR A 97 2.33 20.61 -10.41
C THR A 97 3.21 20.58 -9.16
N TRP A 98 2.75 19.90 -8.11
CA TRP A 98 3.54 19.64 -6.91
C TRP A 98 4.50 18.47 -7.14
N TYR A 99 5.77 18.67 -6.80
CA TYR A 99 6.81 17.64 -6.80
C TYR A 99 7.47 17.57 -5.44
N HIS A 100 7.71 16.37 -4.94
CA HIS A 100 8.69 16.15 -3.88
C HIS A 100 10.05 15.98 -4.52
N VAL A 101 11.02 16.79 -4.11
CA VAL A 101 12.34 16.81 -4.73
C VAL A 101 13.40 16.63 -3.66
N VAL A 102 14.35 15.74 -3.92
CA VAL A 102 15.49 15.50 -3.02
C VAL A 102 16.77 15.41 -3.82
N ALA A 103 17.83 16.04 -3.34
CA ALA A 103 19.18 15.80 -3.80
C ALA A 103 20.05 15.34 -2.63
N THR A 104 20.86 14.30 -2.85
CA THR A 104 21.76 13.73 -1.84
C THR A 104 23.16 13.61 -2.41
N TYR A 105 24.18 13.77 -1.57
CA TYR A 105 25.56 13.40 -1.90
C TYR A 105 26.25 12.74 -0.71
N ASP A 106 27.19 11.84 -0.99
CA ASP A 106 27.87 11.02 0.02
C ASP A 106 29.39 11.21 0.03
N ALA A 107 30.08 10.59 0.99
CA ALA A 107 31.54 10.65 1.13
C ALA A 107 32.29 10.05 -0.08
N ALA A 108 31.62 9.20 -0.88
CA ALA A 108 32.15 8.70 -2.15
C ALA A 108 31.93 9.68 -3.31
N LYS A 109 31.38 10.87 -3.02
CA LYS A 109 31.07 11.95 -3.97
C LYS A 109 30.03 11.55 -5.01
N THR A 110 29.20 10.55 -4.68
CA THR A 110 28.08 10.16 -5.53
C THR A 110 26.92 11.09 -5.26
N VAL A 111 26.39 11.72 -6.31
CA VAL A 111 25.24 12.62 -6.25
C VAL A 111 24.02 11.91 -6.81
N ARG A 112 22.90 11.96 -6.09
CA ARG A 112 21.62 11.40 -6.51
C ARG A 112 20.53 12.45 -6.45
N ILE A 113 19.70 12.50 -7.48
CA ILE A 113 18.51 13.36 -7.54
C ILE A 113 17.29 12.45 -7.58
N TYR A 114 16.29 12.78 -6.76
CA TYR A 114 15.04 12.07 -6.65
C TYR A 114 13.86 13.01 -6.94
N ILE A 115 12.85 12.47 -7.61
CA ILE A 115 11.57 13.15 -7.88
C ILE A 115 10.45 12.22 -7.44
N ASN A 116 9.55 12.73 -6.59
CA ASN A 116 8.41 11.99 -6.04
C ASN A 116 8.84 10.68 -5.38
N GLY A 117 9.90 10.75 -4.59
CA GLY A 117 10.49 9.61 -3.89
C GLY A 117 11.28 8.62 -4.75
N GLN A 118 11.29 8.77 -6.08
CA GLN A 118 11.98 7.85 -7.01
C GLN A 118 13.33 8.41 -7.45
N LEU A 119 14.34 7.54 -7.59
CA LEU A 119 15.66 7.93 -8.10
C LEU A 119 15.55 8.31 -9.58
N ASP A 120 15.91 9.55 -9.89
CA ASP A 120 15.82 10.10 -11.23
C ASP A 120 17.19 10.19 -11.93
N ASN A 121 18.27 10.46 -11.19
CA ASN A 121 19.63 10.43 -11.74
C ASN A 121 20.69 10.12 -10.68
N THR A 122 21.80 9.50 -11.12
CA THR A 122 23.03 9.31 -10.32
C THR A 122 24.24 9.81 -11.11
N THR A 123 25.06 10.63 -10.47
CA THR A 123 26.30 11.21 -11.05
C THR A 123 27.36 11.31 -9.96
N SER A 124 28.52 11.91 -10.23
CA SER A 124 29.56 12.13 -9.22
C SER A 124 30.39 13.37 -9.50
N TYR A 125 31.08 13.86 -8.47
CA TYR A 125 32.10 14.91 -8.57
C TYR A 125 33.44 14.39 -8.04
N THR A 126 34.53 15.08 -8.36
CA THR A 126 35.89 14.61 -8.03
C THR A 126 36.52 15.35 -6.85
N THR A 127 36.16 16.61 -6.63
CA THR A 127 36.75 17.47 -5.59
C THR A 127 35.67 18.15 -4.77
N TRP A 128 35.83 18.18 -3.44
CA TRP A 128 35.09 19.14 -2.61
C TRP A 128 35.64 20.53 -2.94
N ASN A 129 34.74 21.48 -3.21
CA ASN A 129 35.16 22.84 -3.49
C ASN A 129 35.15 23.62 -2.18
N ASP A 130 36.30 23.62 -1.51
CA ASP A 130 36.53 24.37 -0.27
C ASP A 130 36.69 25.85 -0.61
N ILE A 131 35.57 26.55 -0.80
CA ILE A 131 35.56 28.00 -0.92
C ILE A 131 35.38 28.56 0.49
N ASP A 132 36.40 28.45 1.33
CA ASP A 132 36.44 29.04 2.68
C ASP A 132 36.69 30.56 2.63
N SER A 133 35.90 31.28 1.82
CA SER A 133 36.01 32.73 1.77
C SER A 133 34.67 33.41 1.51
N VAL A 134 34.45 34.41 2.36
CA VAL A 134 33.36 35.39 2.49
C VAL A 134 32.04 34.91 3.12
N SER A 135 31.53 35.79 3.99
CA SER A 135 30.24 35.83 4.69
C SER A 135 29.02 35.65 3.77
N ARG A 136 28.93 34.51 3.10
CA ARG A 136 27.80 34.15 2.26
C ARG A 136 26.63 33.73 3.13
N ILE A 137 25.44 33.95 2.58
CA ILE A 137 24.19 33.71 3.30
C ILE A 137 23.54 32.43 2.82
N ASP A 138 22.90 31.76 3.75
CA ASP A 138 22.04 30.63 3.50
C ASP A 138 20.62 31.13 3.24
N THR A 139 20.03 30.67 2.14
CA THR A 139 18.77 31.20 1.65
C THR A 139 17.81 30.12 1.16
N ILE A 140 16.53 30.37 1.38
CA ILE A 140 15.43 29.59 0.81
C ILE A 140 14.66 30.49 -0.16
N GLY A 141 14.44 29.99 -1.38
CA GLY A 141 13.76 30.73 -2.45
C GLY A 141 14.60 31.79 -3.18
N GLY A 142 15.90 31.86 -2.93
CA GLY A 142 16.85 32.71 -3.64
C GLY A 142 18.25 32.12 -3.67
N HIS A 143 19.14 32.68 -4.49
CA HIS A 143 20.56 32.35 -4.47
C HIS A 143 21.30 33.24 -3.45
N TYR A 144 22.44 32.78 -2.92
CA TYR A 144 23.22 33.51 -1.91
C TYR A 144 23.56 34.96 -2.31
N SER A 145 23.72 35.23 -3.62
CA SER A 145 24.02 36.57 -4.13
C SER A 145 22.80 37.50 -4.21
N LEU A 146 21.65 37.08 -3.67
CA LEU A 146 20.37 37.77 -3.77
C LEU A 146 19.96 38.06 -5.22
N ALA A 147 20.19 37.07 -6.08
CA ALA A 147 19.74 37.01 -7.46
C ALA A 147 19.03 35.68 -7.71
N ASN A 148 18.48 35.46 -8.92
CA ASN A 148 17.97 34.15 -9.35
C ASN A 148 16.93 33.53 -8.39
N PHE A 149 15.89 34.30 -8.08
CA PHE A 149 14.86 33.92 -7.12
C PHE A 149 13.89 32.86 -7.66
N PHE A 150 13.48 31.95 -6.78
CA PHE A 150 12.45 30.97 -7.08
C PHE A 150 11.08 31.64 -7.27
N ASN A 151 10.33 31.18 -8.28
CA ASN A 151 8.95 31.60 -8.51
C ASN A 151 8.03 30.38 -8.45
N GLY A 152 7.43 30.19 -7.29
CA GLY A 152 6.68 28.99 -6.94
C GLY A 152 6.32 28.95 -5.47
N THR A 153 5.68 27.86 -5.08
CA THR A 153 5.28 27.60 -3.70
C THR A 153 6.11 26.44 -3.16
N MET A 154 6.50 26.51 -1.88
CA MET A 154 7.25 25.44 -1.21
C MET A 154 6.60 25.03 0.10
N ASP A 155 6.78 23.75 0.43
CA ASP A 155 6.28 23.13 1.65
C ASP A 155 7.31 22.09 2.16
N GLU A 156 7.27 21.79 3.46
CA GLU A 156 8.10 20.75 4.10
C GLU A 156 9.58 20.77 3.69
N VAL A 157 10.22 21.94 3.77
CA VAL A 157 11.65 22.12 3.44
C VAL A 157 12.53 21.52 4.53
N ARG A 158 13.48 20.65 4.16
CA ARG A 158 14.38 19.95 5.08
C ARG A 158 15.81 19.91 4.53
N ILE A 159 16.79 20.06 5.41
CA ILE A 159 18.22 20.00 5.10
C ILE A 159 18.88 19.06 6.11
N TYR A 160 19.69 18.13 5.62
CA TYR A 160 20.36 17.11 6.42
C TYR A 160 21.86 17.16 6.18
N ASN A 161 22.65 17.07 7.25
CA ASN A 161 24.10 16.92 7.21
C ASN A 161 24.54 15.47 6.97
N ARG A 162 23.71 14.70 6.27
CA ARG A 162 23.99 13.32 5.87
C ARG A 162 23.24 12.98 4.57
N PRO A 163 23.75 12.03 3.77
CA PRO A 163 22.97 11.48 2.67
C PRO A 163 21.76 10.72 3.22
N LEU A 164 20.57 11.03 2.68
CA LEU A 164 19.40 10.17 2.83
C LEU A 164 19.56 8.96 1.90
N SER A 165 19.19 7.78 2.39
CA SER A 165 19.04 6.59 1.54
C SER A 165 17.81 6.71 0.63
N SER A 166 17.77 5.95 -0.46
CA SER A 166 16.59 5.87 -1.34
C SER A 166 15.33 5.46 -0.56
N GLN A 167 15.47 4.59 0.45
CA GLN A 167 14.38 4.19 1.32
C GLN A 167 13.88 5.36 2.18
N GLU A 168 14.76 6.14 2.80
CA GLU A 168 14.35 7.30 3.60
C GLU A 168 13.65 8.37 2.74
N VAL A 169 14.18 8.64 1.54
CA VAL A 169 13.57 9.57 0.58
C VAL A 169 12.17 9.11 0.19
N TRP A 170 12.01 7.80 -0.09
CA TRP A 170 10.71 7.20 -0.37
C TRP A 170 9.75 7.32 0.82
N GLU A 171 10.22 7.04 2.04
CA GLU A 171 9.41 7.16 3.24
C GLU A 171 8.96 8.59 3.52
N HIS A 172 9.80 9.60 3.28
CA HIS A 172 9.42 11.00 3.46
C HIS A 172 8.34 11.43 2.46
N TYR A 173 8.55 11.15 1.17
CA TYR A 173 7.54 11.35 0.12
C TYR A 173 6.20 10.73 0.52
N SER A 174 6.25 9.48 0.96
CA SER A 174 5.10 8.65 1.28
C SER A 174 4.35 9.12 2.52
N LYS A 175 5.08 9.42 3.60
CA LYS A 175 4.52 9.97 4.85
C LYS A 175 3.84 11.30 4.58
N ASP A 176 4.50 12.18 3.85
CA ASP A 176 3.94 13.48 3.49
C ASP A 176 2.65 13.30 2.67
N VAL A 177 2.64 12.48 1.62
CA VAL A 177 1.40 12.19 0.84
C VAL A 177 0.30 11.60 1.72
N SER A 178 0.65 10.74 2.68
CA SER A 178 -0.32 10.13 3.61
C SER A 178 -0.89 11.11 4.64
N ARG A 179 -0.14 12.13 5.08
CA ARG A 179 -0.63 13.17 6.02
C ARG A 179 -1.82 13.95 5.47
N TYR A 180 -1.88 14.14 4.14
CA TYR A 180 -3.04 14.77 3.50
C TYR A 180 -4.33 13.93 3.61
N TYR A 181 -4.21 12.60 3.71
CA TYR A 181 -5.35 11.73 3.95
C TYR A 181 -5.83 11.75 5.41
N ASP A 182 -4.94 12.12 6.34
CA ASP A 182 -5.20 12.13 7.78
C ASP A 182 -5.68 13.50 8.29
N ASP A 183 -5.38 14.59 7.55
CA ASP A 183 -5.78 15.96 7.90
C ASP A 183 -7.22 16.31 7.48
N PHE A 184 -8.06 15.29 7.20
CA PHE A 184 -9.53 15.42 7.17
C PHE A 184 -10.10 15.58 8.58
N ASN A 185 -9.52 16.50 9.36
CA ASN A 185 -9.87 16.79 10.73
C ASN A 185 -11.20 17.57 10.80
N VAL A 186 -12.31 16.92 10.45
CA VAL A 186 -13.67 17.38 10.78
C VAL A 186 -14.62 16.19 10.76
N GLY A 187 -15.54 16.13 11.73
CA GLY A 187 -16.65 15.18 11.83
C GLY A 187 -17.68 15.22 10.68
N ALA A 188 -17.21 15.27 9.44
CA ALA A 188 -18.00 15.06 8.25
C ALA A 188 -17.83 13.59 7.83
N LYS A 189 -18.85 12.78 8.14
CA LYS A 189 -19.12 11.55 7.40
C LYS A 189 -19.27 11.91 5.91
N ARG A 190 -18.23 11.73 5.11
CA ARG A 190 -18.36 11.74 3.65
C ARG A 190 -17.59 10.58 3.05
N ASN A 191 -18.32 9.87 2.20
CA ASN A 191 -17.93 8.68 1.49
C ASN A 191 -16.63 8.93 0.72
N TYR A 192 -15.64 8.07 0.96
CA TYR A 192 -14.48 7.94 0.10
C TYR A 192 -14.94 7.47 -1.28
N GLY A 193 -14.71 8.33 -2.27
CA GLY A 193 -15.21 8.17 -3.64
C GLY A 193 -15.15 9.49 -4.37
N VAL A 194 -13.98 10.12 -4.42
CA VAL A 194 -13.71 11.15 -5.42
C VAL A 194 -12.54 10.62 -6.24
N GLU A 195 -12.89 10.01 -7.38
CA GLU A 195 -12.01 9.98 -8.54
C GLU A 195 -11.74 11.45 -8.92
N ASP A 196 -10.63 12.01 -8.44
CA ASP A 196 -10.08 13.19 -9.10
C ASP A 196 -9.42 12.70 -10.40
N SER A 197 -10.12 13.00 -11.50
CA SER A 197 -9.74 12.75 -12.89
C SER A 197 -8.36 13.29 -13.31
N ASN A 198 -7.64 14.00 -12.43
CA ASN A 198 -6.28 14.51 -12.70
C ASN A 198 -5.17 13.86 -11.83
N THR A 199 -5.50 12.96 -10.91
CA THR A 199 -4.50 12.13 -10.21
C THR A 199 -4.55 10.70 -10.74
N ILE A 200 -3.44 10.28 -11.37
CA ILE A 200 -3.23 8.93 -11.94
C ILE A 200 -2.98 7.91 -10.81
N LEU A 201 -3.84 7.85 -9.80
CA LEU A 201 -3.82 6.80 -8.80
C LEU A 201 -5.12 6.01 -8.93
N GLN A 202 -5.04 4.90 -9.66
CA GLN A 202 -6.13 3.93 -9.67
C GLN A 202 -6.19 3.31 -8.26
N PRO A 203 -7.35 3.27 -7.59
CA PRO A 203 -7.45 2.58 -6.31
C PRO A 203 -7.14 1.09 -6.50
N ILE A 204 -6.56 0.45 -5.47
CA ILE A 204 -6.53 -1.01 -5.39
C ILE A 204 -7.99 -1.47 -5.30
N SER A 205 -8.54 -1.89 -6.45
CA SER A 205 -9.92 -2.36 -6.51
C SER A 205 -10.00 -3.74 -5.86
N PRO A 206 -10.99 -4.02 -4.99
CA PRO A 206 -11.22 -5.34 -4.42
C PRO A 206 -11.25 -6.45 -5.48
N ASN A 207 -11.78 -6.15 -6.67
CA ASN A 207 -11.88 -7.09 -7.80
C ASN A 207 -10.53 -7.40 -8.48
N SER A 208 -9.47 -6.69 -8.11
CA SER A 208 -8.11 -7.02 -8.56
C SER A 208 -7.33 -7.84 -7.54
N THR A 209 -7.70 -7.76 -6.25
CA THR A 209 -7.11 -8.61 -5.21
C THR A 209 -7.78 -9.96 -5.27
N ILE A 210 -7.01 -11.02 -5.54
CA ILE A 210 -7.52 -12.38 -5.74
C ILE A 210 -7.11 -13.32 -4.61
N LEU A 211 -6.16 -12.92 -3.77
CA LEU A 211 -5.87 -13.60 -2.51
C LEU A 211 -5.48 -12.54 -1.49
N HIS A 212 -6.05 -12.62 -0.29
CA HIS A 212 -5.57 -11.84 0.85
C HIS A 212 -5.69 -12.64 2.15
N LEU A 213 -4.57 -13.21 2.60
CA LEU A 213 -4.47 -13.90 3.89
C LEU A 213 -3.90 -12.92 4.92
N ARG A 214 -4.77 -12.45 5.80
CA ARG A 214 -4.48 -11.42 6.82
C ARG A 214 -4.01 -11.96 8.16
N PHE A 215 -4.14 -13.27 8.35
CA PHE A 215 -3.83 -13.99 9.59
C PHE A 215 -4.34 -13.39 10.92
N ASN A 216 -5.44 -12.64 10.90
CA ASN A 216 -6.07 -12.04 12.09
C ASN A 216 -7.33 -12.80 12.55
N ASP A 217 -7.71 -13.90 11.90
CA ASP A 217 -8.95 -14.62 12.20
C ASP A 217 -8.81 -15.67 13.33
N ASN A 218 -7.66 -15.72 14.00
CA ASN A 218 -7.30 -16.68 15.06
C ASN A 218 -7.59 -18.16 14.69
N SER A 219 -7.60 -18.48 13.39
CA SER A 219 -7.82 -19.84 12.92
C SER A 219 -6.62 -20.73 13.27
N THR A 220 -6.85 -22.02 13.52
CA THR A 220 -5.78 -23.00 13.79
C THR A 220 -5.61 -24.03 12.68
N ILE A 221 -6.44 -23.97 11.64
CA ILE A 221 -6.52 -25.03 10.61
C ILE A 221 -6.59 -24.46 9.19
N ASN A 222 -7.21 -23.30 8.98
CA ASN A 222 -7.39 -22.72 7.63
C ASN A 222 -7.08 -21.23 7.62
N ALA A 223 -6.32 -20.76 6.64
CA ALA A 223 -6.17 -19.33 6.38
C ALA A 223 -7.36 -18.81 5.57
N THR A 224 -8.09 -17.84 6.14
CA THR A 224 -9.25 -17.23 5.47
C THR A 224 -8.80 -16.21 4.43
N ASP A 225 -9.34 -16.35 3.22
CA ASP A 225 -9.17 -15.37 2.16
C ASP A 225 -10.14 -14.19 2.33
N SER A 226 -9.59 -13.00 2.50
CA SER A 226 -10.33 -11.74 2.67
C SER A 226 -10.59 -11.00 1.37
N SER A 227 -10.14 -11.55 0.22
CA SER A 227 -10.32 -10.92 -1.10
C SER A 227 -11.74 -11.05 -1.66
N GLY A 228 -12.51 -12.02 -1.18
CA GLY A 228 -13.84 -12.36 -1.71
C GLY A 228 -13.82 -13.38 -2.86
N TYR A 229 -12.65 -13.87 -3.28
CA TYR A 229 -12.51 -14.88 -4.33
C TYR A 229 -12.59 -16.33 -3.81
N GLY A 230 -12.57 -16.53 -2.49
CA GLY A 230 -12.69 -17.84 -1.87
C GLY A 230 -11.43 -18.69 -1.99
N ASN A 231 -10.27 -18.05 -2.17
CA ASN A 231 -8.97 -18.71 -2.30
C ASN A 231 -8.33 -18.98 -0.92
N GLY A 232 -9.13 -19.36 0.07
CA GLY A 232 -8.63 -19.77 1.38
C GLY A 232 -7.78 -21.03 1.28
N GLY A 233 -6.89 -21.24 2.25
CA GLY A 233 -5.96 -22.38 2.25
C GLY A 233 -5.98 -23.17 3.54
N GLY A 234 -5.75 -24.48 3.45
CA GLY A 234 -5.54 -25.33 4.62
C GLY A 234 -4.08 -25.26 5.10
N THR A 235 -3.86 -25.20 6.41
CA THR A 235 -2.51 -25.23 7.00
C THR A 235 -2.04 -26.68 7.20
N PHE A 236 -0.82 -26.99 6.78
CA PHE A 236 -0.18 -28.30 6.89
C PHE A 236 1.18 -28.19 7.58
N GLY A 237 1.73 -29.32 8.03
CA GLY A 237 3.08 -29.40 8.57
C GLY A 237 3.28 -28.89 10.01
N GLY A 238 2.32 -28.12 10.54
CA GLY A 238 2.47 -27.48 11.85
C GLY A 238 2.55 -25.95 11.79
N ALA A 239 2.31 -25.33 10.63
CA ALA A 239 2.28 -23.88 10.45
C ALA A 239 1.43 -23.24 11.57
N THR A 240 2.09 -22.46 12.43
CA THR A 240 1.52 -22.03 13.70
C THR A 240 1.08 -20.58 13.63
N TRP A 241 -0.17 -20.34 14.02
CA TRP A 241 -0.71 -19.00 14.16
C TRP A 241 -0.18 -18.35 15.43
N ILE A 242 0.34 -17.13 15.29
CA ILE A 242 0.85 -16.32 16.38
C ILE A 242 -0.07 -15.12 16.52
N THR A 243 -0.59 -14.91 17.73
CA THR A 243 -1.57 -13.85 18.05
C THR A 243 -1.02 -12.90 19.12
N ASN A 244 0.30 -12.85 19.28
CA ASN A 244 0.98 -12.11 20.34
C ASN A 244 2.01 -11.11 19.77
N SER A 245 2.68 -10.38 20.67
CA SER A 245 3.63 -9.30 20.36
C SER A 245 4.83 -9.67 19.47
N SER A 246 4.99 -10.93 19.09
CA SER A 246 6.03 -11.36 18.14
C SER A 246 5.66 -11.03 16.68
N CYS A 247 4.37 -10.86 16.39
CA CYS A 247 3.92 -10.36 15.10
C CYS A 247 4.22 -8.87 14.95
N LYS A 248 4.23 -8.37 13.71
CA LYS A 248 4.45 -6.94 13.48
C LYS A 248 3.36 -6.15 14.21
N SER A 249 3.76 -5.20 15.06
CA SER A 249 2.87 -4.49 16.00
C SER A 249 1.66 -3.79 15.40
N SER A 250 1.65 -3.57 14.08
CA SER A 250 0.54 -2.99 13.33
C SER A 250 -0.55 -4.01 12.98
N PHE A 251 -0.34 -5.29 13.31
CA PHE A 251 -1.20 -6.42 12.98
C PHE A 251 -1.53 -7.25 14.22
N GLU A 252 -2.72 -7.87 14.20
CA GLU A 252 -3.29 -8.61 15.33
C GLU A 252 -2.83 -10.08 15.35
N GLY A 253 -2.29 -10.60 14.24
CA GLY A 253 -1.71 -11.94 14.15
C GLY A 253 -0.78 -12.14 12.95
N CYS A 254 -0.12 -13.28 12.88
CA CYS A 254 0.78 -13.69 11.79
C CYS A 254 0.96 -15.22 11.79
N VAL A 255 1.50 -15.80 10.70
CA VAL A 255 1.78 -17.24 10.64
C VAL A 255 3.28 -17.50 10.66
N ALA A 256 3.70 -18.52 11.41
CA ALA A 256 5.07 -18.99 11.47
C ALA A 256 5.28 -20.25 10.61
N PHE A 257 6.34 -20.23 9.80
CA PHE A 257 6.83 -21.38 9.04
C PHE A 257 8.22 -21.79 9.55
N ASP A 258 8.39 -23.07 9.90
CA ASP A 258 9.56 -23.61 10.58
C ASP A 258 10.80 -23.89 9.71
N GLY A 259 10.66 -23.85 8.38
CA GLY A 259 11.71 -24.20 7.43
C GLY A 259 11.88 -25.70 7.19
N SER A 260 10.93 -26.53 7.57
CA SER A 260 11.02 -27.99 7.45
C SER A 260 9.75 -28.65 6.90
N THR A 261 8.57 -28.35 7.43
CA THR A 261 7.34 -29.07 7.04
C THR A 261 6.16 -28.16 6.73
N ASP A 262 6.20 -26.92 7.21
CA ASP A 262 5.05 -26.04 7.24
C ASP A 262 4.64 -25.52 5.86
N ASP A 263 3.33 -25.52 5.59
CA ASP A 263 2.76 -24.85 4.43
C ASP A 263 1.30 -24.44 4.59
N ILE A 264 0.85 -23.56 3.69
CA ILE A 264 -0.55 -23.32 3.41
C ILE A 264 -0.81 -23.75 1.97
N LEU A 265 -1.72 -24.71 1.80
CA LEU A 265 -2.16 -25.19 0.50
C LEU A 265 -3.47 -24.50 0.13
N VAL A 266 -3.41 -23.65 -0.89
CA VAL A 266 -4.58 -23.02 -1.50
C VAL A 266 -4.99 -23.87 -2.72
N PRO A 267 -6.21 -24.44 -2.72
CA PRO A 267 -6.69 -25.25 -3.84
C PRO A 267 -6.66 -24.48 -5.17
N ASN A 268 -6.55 -25.23 -6.28
CA ASN A 268 -6.63 -24.66 -7.62
C ASN A 268 -7.95 -23.88 -7.82
N SER A 269 -7.84 -22.70 -8.43
CA SER A 269 -8.95 -21.80 -8.73
C SER A 269 -8.68 -21.08 -10.03
N THR A 270 -9.73 -20.78 -10.80
CA THR A 270 -9.60 -20.04 -12.07
C THR A 270 -9.09 -18.62 -11.88
N SER A 271 -9.30 -18.03 -10.70
CA SER A 271 -8.77 -16.71 -10.34
C SER A 271 -7.25 -16.72 -10.10
N LEU A 272 -6.65 -17.89 -9.87
CA LEU A 272 -5.20 -18.09 -9.72
C LEU A 272 -4.52 -18.55 -11.02
N ALA A 273 -5.25 -18.57 -12.13
CA ALA A 273 -4.74 -18.99 -13.42
C ALA A 273 -4.02 -17.84 -14.14
N PHE A 274 -2.76 -17.59 -13.78
CA PHE A 274 -1.91 -16.62 -14.47
C PHE A 274 -1.41 -17.15 -15.81
N SER A 275 -1.52 -16.32 -16.85
CA SER A 275 -1.06 -16.62 -18.22
C SER A 275 0.02 -15.64 -18.69
N SER A 276 0.59 -15.91 -19.87
CA SER A 276 1.59 -15.06 -20.54
C SER A 276 1.23 -13.59 -20.71
N THR A 277 -0.07 -13.26 -20.68
CA THR A 277 -0.61 -11.90 -20.83
C THR A 277 -1.24 -11.37 -19.55
N SER A 278 -1.08 -12.07 -18.42
CA SER A 278 -1.69 -11.70 -17.14
C SER A 278 -0.66 -10.94 -16.31
N PRO A 279 -0.70 -9.59 -16.26
CA PRO A 279 0.09 -8.86 -15.29
C PRO A 279 -0.39 -9.23 -13.88
N PHE A 280 0.50 -9.20 -12.90
CA PHE A 280 0.15 -9.55 -11.53
C PHE A 280 1.07 -8.89 -10.52
N THR A 281 0.65 -8.93 -9.26
CA THR A 281 1.45 -8.51 -8.11
C THR A 281 1.32 -9.54 -7.01
N VAL A 282 2.43 -9.87 -6.34
CA VAL A 282 2.42 -10.59 -5.06
C VAL A 282 3.06 -9.73 -3.99
N SER A 283 2.58 -9.83 -2.75
CA SER A 283 3.11 -9.07 -1.63
C SER A 283 2.91 -9.78 -0.29
N THR A 284 3.79 -9.51 0.67
CA THR A 284 3.68 -10.01 2.04
C THR A 284 4.54 -9.16 2.98
N TRP A 285 4.13 -9.05 4.25
CA TRP A 285 5.04 -8.75 5.34
C TRP A 285 5.75 -10.02 5.79
N ILE A 286 7.05 -9.95 6.01
CA ILE A 286 7.87 -11.11 6.39
C ILE A 286 8.92 -10.76 7.44
N TYR A 287 9.17 -11.70 8.33
CA TYR A 287 10.25 -11.71 9.31
C TYR A 287 11.12 -12.95 9.06
N PRO A 288 12.18 -12.86 8.24
CA PRO A 288 13.03 -14.00 7.92
C PRO A 288 13.81 -14.45 9.17
N ARG A 289 13.78 -15.76 9.47
CA ARG A 289 14.55 -16.35 10.59
C ARG A 289 15.83 -17.02 10.12
N ALA A 290 15.86 -17.46 8.86
CA ALA A 290 17.04 -18.00 8.19
C ALA A 290 16.97 -17.67 6.69
N PHE A 291 18.09 -17.90 6.00
CA PHE A 291 18.20 -17.87 4.54
C PHE A 291 18.91 -19.14 4.10
N VAL A 292 18.15 -20.18 3.69
CA VAL A 292 18.76 -21.45 3.28
C VAL A 292 19.02 -21.46 1.79
N ASP A 293 17.99 -21.59 0.96
CA ASP A 293 17.99 -21.32 -0.48
C ASP A 293 16.61 -21.67 -1.03
N ARG A 294 16.02 -20.75 -1.79
CA ARG A 294 14.65 -20.89 -2.30
C ARG A 294 13.63 -21.17 -1.19
N ASP A 295 13.73 -20.42 -0.10
CA ASP A 295 12.75 -20.42 0.98
C ASP A 295 11.44 -19.84 0.41
N MET A 296 10.49 -20.72 0.06
CA MET A 296 9.37 -20.40 -0.82
C MET A 296 8.29 -19.60 -0.09
N ILE A 297 8.05 -18.36 -0.52
CA ILE A 297 6.95 -17.53 -0.02
C ILE A 297 5.65 -17.90 -0.77
N PHE A 298 5.69 -17.85 -2.11
CA PHE A 298 4.62 -18.30 -2.99
C PHE A 298 5.19 -19.22 -4.07
N ASN A 299 4.52 -20.32 -4.37
CA ASN A 299 4.88 -21.26 -5.43
C ASN A 299 3.64 -21.74 -6.17
N LEU A 300 3.58 -21.49 -7.47
CA LEU A 300 2.53 -21.96 -8.36
C LEU A 300 3.17 -22.88 -9.42
N GLU A 301 3.17 -24.19 -9.14
CA GLU A 301 3.90 -25.20 -9.91
C GLU A 301 3.08 -26.48 -10.09
N ASN A 302 3.13 -27.09 -11.30
CA ASN A 302 2.28 -28.22 -11.67
C ASN A 302 2.89 -29.60 -11.32
N GLY A 303 3.68 -29.68 -10.26
CA GLY A 303 4.26 -30.94 -9.79
C GLY A 303 5.30 -31.58 -10.72
N VAL A 304 5.63 -30.95 -11.85
CA VAL A 304 6.65 -31.40 -12.80
C VAL A 304 7.80 -30.41 -12.81
N SER A 305 9.03 -30.91 -12.65
CA SER A 305 10.23 -30.07 -12.63
C SER A 305 10.33 -29.22 -13.90
N GLY A 306 10.42 -27.90 -13.73
CA GLY A 306 10.49 -26.94 -14.84
C GLY A 306 9.13 -26.52 -15.40
N GLN A 307 8.02 -26.98 -14.83
CA GLN A 307 6.66 -26.57 -15.19
C GLN A 307 6.00 -25.80 -14.04
N PHE A 308 6.42 -24.55 -13.87
CA PHE A 308 5.83 -23.61 -12.92
C PHE A 308 5.38 -22.34 -13.62
N ASN A 309 4.45 -21.61 -13.01
CA ASN A 309 4.15 -20.26 -13.41
C ASN A 309 5.21 -19.33 -12.82
N PHE A 310 5.16 -19.19 -11.50
CA PHE A 310 6.14 -18.41 -10.77
C PHE A 310 6.47 -19.04 -9.42
N TRP A 311 7.61 -18.63 -8.88
CA TRP A 311 7.87 -18.71 -7.46
C TRP A 311 8.52 -17.42 -6.96
N PHE A 312 8.12 -17.03 -5.77
CA PHE A 312 8.64 -15.88 -5.03
C PHE A 312 9.29 -16.40 -3.76
N ALA A 313 10.58 -16.14 -3.55
CA ALA A 313 11.36 -16.80 -2.51
C ALA A 313 12.51 -15.95 -1.98
N LEU A 314 13.03 -16.33 -0.81
CA LEU A 314 14.30 -15.85 -0.28
C LEU A 314 15.43 -16.80 -0.70
N LEU A 315 16.61 -16.24 -1.00
CA LEU A 315 17.79 -17.00 -1.41
C LEU A 315 18.83 -17.12 -0.29
N SER A 316 19.74 -18.09 -0.40
CA SER A 316 20.94 -18.22 0.45
C SER A 316 21.76 -16.91 0.55
N THR A 317 21.73 -16.09 -0.49
CA THR A 317 22.38 -14.78 -0.57
C THR A 317 21.63 -13.67 0.18
N SER A 318 20.60 -14.02 0.95
CA SER A 318 19.71 -13.08 1.64
C SER A 318 18.93 -12.14 0.70
N LYS A 319 18.83 -12.48 -0.58
CA LYS A 319 18.11 -11.72 -1.59
C LYS A 319 16.70 -12.27 -1.83
N VAL A 320 15.83 -11.42 -2.31
CA VAL A 320 14.48 -11.79 -2.75
C VAL A 320 14.54 -12.11 -4.24
N ARG A 321 13.90 -13.21 -4.65
CA ARG A 321 13.79 -13.60 -6.06
C ARG A 321 12.34 -13.78 -6.47
N MET A 322 12.00 -13.19 -7.61
CA MET A 322 10.84 -13.59 -8.41
C MET A 322 11.36 -14.38 -9.61
N SER A 323 10.79 -15.55 -9.83
CA SER A 323 11.16 -16.44 -10.92
C SER A 323 9.94 -16.77 -11.76
N LEU A 324 10.07 -16.67 -13.09
CA LEU A 324 9.02 -16.92 -14.07
C LEU A 324 9.50 -17.95 -15.09
N GLN A 325 8.63 -18.89 -15.45
CA GLN A 325 8.93 -19.85 -16.53
C GLN A 325 8.34 -19.37 -17.86
N ASN A 326 9.10 -19.48 -18.94
CA ASN A 326 8.65 -19.13 -20.28
C ASN A 326 8.33 -20.33 -21.19
N GLY A 327 8.19 -21.52 -20.59
CA GLY A 327 7.97 -22.79 -21.29
C GLY A 327 9.25 -23.52 -21.69
N SER A 328 10.40 -22.85 -21.69
CA SER A 328 11.71 -23.44 -22.04
C SER A 328 12.78 -23.18 -20.99
N THR A 329 12.93 -21.92 -20.57
CA THR A 329 13.91 -21.47 -19.58
C THR A 329 13.24 -20.72 -18.43
N THR A 330 13.95 -20.70 -17.31
CA THR A 330 13.60 -19.90 -16.14
C THR A 330 14.21 -18.50 -16.29
N GLN A 331 13.40 -17.46 -16.10
CA GLN A 331 13.85 -16.07 -16.00
C GLN A 331 13.69 -15.60 -14.56
N VAL A 332 14.66 -14.83 -14.08
CA VAL A 332 14.72 -14.42 -12.67
C VAL A 332 14.91 -12.92 -12.56
N ALA A 333 14.26 -12.32 -11.59
CA ALA A 333 14.55 -10.99 -11.08
C ALA A 333 14.97 -11.14 -9.62
N ASP A 334 16.09 -10.53 -9.26
CA ASP A 334 16.62 -10.51 -7.89
C ASP A 334 16.58 -9.10 -7.32
N SER A 335 16.36 -8.99 -6.02
CA SER A 335 16.64 -7.74 -5.30
C SER A 335 18.12 -7.34 -5.45
N LEU A 336 18.38 -6.05 -5.55
CA LEU A 336 19.72 -5.49 -5.41
C LEU A 336 20.17 -5.62 -3.96
N SER A 337 19.28 -5.25 -3.03
CA SER A 337 19.56 -5.26 -1.59
C SER A 337 19.45 -6.67 -1.00
N ALA A 338 20.34 -6.96 -0.05
CA ALA A 338 20.26 -8.14 0.80
C ALA A 338 19.50 -7.81 2.10
N LEU A 339 18.61 -8.70 2.51
CA LEU A 339 17.87 -8.63 3.75
C LEU A 339 18.73 -9.13 4.92
N GLN A 340 18.31 -8.80 6.14
CA GLN A 340 18.88 -9.36 7.37
C GLN A 340 17.84 -10.24 8.04
N THR A 341 18.29 -11.27 8.76
CA THR A 341 17.38 -12.06 9.59
C THR A 341 16.87 -11.20 10.75
N ASN A 342 15.75 -11.63 11.33
CA ASN A 342 15.18 -11.06 12.53
C ASN A 342 14.70 -9.60 12.40
N ASN A 343 14.35 -9.18 11.19
CA ASN A 343 13.76 -7.87 10.88
C ASN A 343 12.49 -8.05 10.04
N TRP A 344 11.48 -7.20 10.30
CA TRP A 344 10.28 -7.13 9.47
C TRP A 344 10.56 -6.36 8.18
N TYR A 345 10.19 -6.95 7.05
CA TYR A 345 10.21 -6.33 5.74
C TYR A 345 8.83 -6.45 5.08
N HIS A 346 8.44 -5.45 4.32
CA HIS A 346 7.37 -5.59 3.33
C HIS A 346 7.99 -5.92 1.99
N LEU A 347 7.65 -7.07 1.44
CA LEU A 347 8.12 -7.50 0.13
C LEU A 347 6.97 -7.40 -0.87
N ALA A 348 7.28 -6.94 -2.08
CA ALA A 348 6.39 -7.09 -3.21
C ALA A 348 7.15 -7.34 -4.51
N ALA A 349 6.50 -8.01 -5.45
CA ALA A 349 6.96 -8.14 -6.81
C ALA A 349 5.80 -7.91 -7.77
N THR A 350 6.00 -7.06 -8.76
CA THR A 350 5.03 -6.78 -9.84
C THR A 350 5.55 -7.33 -11.15
N TYR A 351 4.64 -7.79 -12.00
CA TYR A 351 4.91 -8.15 -13.39
C TYR A 351 3.90 -7.44 -14.28
N ASP A 352 4.39 -6.60 -15.20
CA ASP A 352 3.54 -5.81 -16.11
C ASP A 352 3.29 -6.46 -17.49
N GLY A 353 3.81 -7.68 -17.70
CA GLY A 353 3.84 -8.35 -19.00
C GLY A 353 5.24 -8.34 -19.65
N SER A 354 6.14 -7.47 -19.20
CA SER A 354 7.48 -7.30 -19.77
C SER A 354 8.59 -7.09 -18.74
N ILE A 355 8.26 -6.54 -17.59
CA ILE A 355 9.22 -6.18 -16.55
C ILE A 355 8.72 -6.78 -15.24
N VAL A 356 9.65 -7.40 -14.50
CA VAL A 356 9.46 -7.70 -13.09
C VAL A 356 10.14 -6.63 -12.26
N SER A 357 9.39 -6.01 -11.36
CA SER A 357 9.92 -5.04 -10.39
C SER A 357 9.79 -5.59 -8.97
N ILE A 358 10.89 -5.57 -8.22
CA ILE A 358 10.93 -6.01 -6.81
C ILE A 358 10.97 -4.77 -5.93
N TYR A 359 10.14 -4.77 -4.89
CA TYR A 359 10.01 -3.69 -3.93
C TYR A 359 10.29 -4.19 -2.51
N LEU A 360 11.04 -3.39 -1.77
CA LEU A 360 11.35 -3.60 -0.35
C LEU A 360 10.84 -2.39 0.44
N ASN A 361 10.02 -2.62 1.46
CA ASN A 361 9.45 -1.57 2.33
C ASN A 361 8.76 -0.45 1.52
N GLY A 362 8.02 -0.84 0.49
CA GLY A 362 7.28 0.06 -0.39
C GLY A 362 8.12 0.72 -1.50
N ALA A 363 9.45 0.71 -1.40
CA ALA A 363 10.36 1.32 -2.38
C ALA A 363 10.78 0.33 -3.47
N LEU A 364 10.95 0.81 -4.70
CA LEU A 364 11.49 0.01 -5.81
C LEU A 364 12.97 -0.31 -5.52
N ASP A 365 13.32 -1.59 -5.48
CA ASP A 365 14.68 -2.07 -5.23
C ASP A 365 15.35 -2.55 -6.53
N SER A 366 14.62 -3.25 -7.40
CA SER A 366 15.15 -3.69 -8.69
C SER A 366 14.08 -3.79 -9.77
N SER A 367 14.50 -3.71 -11.03
CA SER A 367 13.64 -3.88 -12.20
C SER A 367 14.40 -4.70 -13.25
N THR A 368 13.78 -5.78 -13.74
CA THR A 368 14.40 -6.73 -14.68
C THR A 368 13.47 -6.98 -15.85
N SER A 369 13.98 -6.84 -17.09
CA SER A 369 13.23 -7.19 -18.29
C SER A 369 13.11 -8.71 -18.43
N ILE A 370 11.88 -9.18 -18.65
CA ILE A 370 11.51 -10.57 -18.87
C ILE A 370 11.00 -10.69 -20.30
N THR A 371 11.65 -11.54 -21.11
CA THR A 371 11.33 -11.63 -22.55
C THR A 371 10.06 -12.41 -22.83
N SER A 372 9.66 -13.32 -21.94
CA SER A 372 8.39 -14.03 -22.00
C SER A 372 8.06 -14.72 -20.68
N PHE A 373 6.76 -14.80 -20.38
CA PHE A 373 6.16 -15.66 -19.36
C PHE A 373 5.19 -16.59 -20.08
N ALA A 374 5.15 -17.88 -19.77
CA ALA A 374 4.29 -18.82 -20.49
C ALA A 374 3.05 -19.26 -19.70
N GLY A 375 3.07 -19.15 -18.36
CA GLY A 375 1.95 -19.61 -17.54
C GLY A 375 1.66 -21.12 -17.70
N THR A 376 2.70 -21.96 -17.69
CA THR A 376 2.58 -23.40 -18.02
C THR A 376 1.91 -24.25 -16.92
N ALA A 377 1.85 -23.76 -15.68
CA ALA A 377 1.20 -24.42 -14.56
C ALA A 377 -0.32 -24.16 -14.55
N THR A 378 -0.99 -24.68 -15.59
CA THR A 378 -2.46 -24.69 -15.65
C THR A 378 -3.03 -25.71 -14.66
N ASN A 379 -4.09 -25.34 -13.95
CA ASN A 379 -4.74 -26.19 -12.92
C ASN A 379 -3.89 -26.57 -11.70
N SER A 380 -2.90 -25.75 -11.34
CA SER A 380 -2.01 -26.02 -10.21
C SER A 380 -2.53 -25.35 -8.93
N PRO A 381 -2.47 -26.03 -7.77
CA PRO A 381 -2.70 -25.36 -6.50
C PRO A 381 -1.56 -24.38 -6.20
N LEU A 382 -1.86 -23.37 -5.38
CA LEU A 382 -0.85 -22.48 -4.84
C LEU A 382 -0.34 -23.04 -3.52
N TYR A 383 0.99 -23.14 -3.42
CA TYR A 383 1.67 -23.41 -2.17
C TYR A 383 2.23 -22.11 -1.60
N ILE A 384 2.02 -21.90 -0.31
CA ILE A 384 2.61 -20.82 0.47
C ILE A 384 3.49 -21.46 1.55
N GLY A 385 4.71 -20.95 1.72
CA GLY A 385 5.66 -21.50 2.69
C GLY A 385 6.46 -22.71 2.20
N ARG A 386 6.17 -23.25 1.01
CA ARG A 386 6.91 -24.37 0.42
C ARG A 386 6.88 -24.41 -1.10
N ARG A 387 7.74 -25.25 -1.68
CA ARG A 387 7.62 -25.72 -3.07
C ARG A 387 6.61 -26.88 -3.15
N ASN A 388 6.00 -27.06 -4.32
CA ASN A 388 5.19 -28.23 -4.60
C ASN A 388 5.91 -29.55 -4.21
N PRO A 389 5.30 -30.40 -3.34
CA PRO A 389 5.88 -31.65 -2.84
C PRO A 389 6.40 -32.59 -3.91
N ALA A 390 5.76 -32.62 -5.08
CA ALA A 390 6.09 -33.55 -6.14
C ALA A 390 7.43 -33.22 -6.82
N VAL A 391 7.94 -31.99 -6.64
CA VAL A 391 9.17 -31.52 -7.31
C VAL A 391 10.34 -31.40 -6.34
N GLY A 392 10.12 -30.95 -5.11
CA GLY A 392 11.22 -30.84 -4.16
C GLY A 392 10.82 -30.26 -2.80
N SER A 393 11.77 -30.38 -1.87
CA SER A 393 11.63 -30.02 -0.46
C SER A 393 12.32 -28.68 -0.20
N PHE A 394 11.63 -27.58 -0.47
CA PHE A 394 12.07 -26.22 -0.15
C PHE A 394 11.00 -25.58 0.72
N PHE A 395 11.39 -25.08 1.90
CA PHE A 395 10.48 -24.61 2.94
C PHE A 395 10.90 -23.23 3.42
N LEU A 396 9.93 -22.41 3.78
CA LEU A 396 10.14 -21.09 4.31
C LEU A 396 10.45 -21.15 5.80
N ASN A 397 11.49 -20.44 6.26
CA ASN A 397 11.70 -20.20 7.68
C ASN A 397 11.50 -18.72 8.04
N ALA A 398 10.25 -18.35 8.30
CA ALA A 398 9.88 -16.96 8.58
C ALA A 398 8.57 -16.85 9.38
N LEU A 399 8.32 -15.66 9.93
CA LEU A 399 6.95 -15.22 10.20
C LEU A 399 6.43 -14.46 8.97
N THR A 400 5.17 -14.62 8.59
CA THR A 400 4.56 -13.86 7.50
C THR A 400 3.21 -13.30 7.88
N ASP A 401 2.85 -12.20 7.23
CA ASP A 401 1.56 -11.56 7.38
C ASP A 401 1.14 -10.82 6.10
N GLU A 402 -0.16 -10.54 5.95
CA GLU A 402 -0.75 -9.84 4.80
C GLU A 402 -0.28 -10.44 3.46
N MET A 403 -0.48 -11.74 3.29
CA MET A 403 -0.10 -12.43 2.05
C MET A 403 -1.13 -12.12 0.96
N ILE A 404 -0.69 -11.37 -0.04
CA ILE A 404 -1.56 -10.76 -1.04
C ILE A 404 -1.14 -11.22 -2.44
N MET A 405 -2.13 -11.52 -3.28
CA MET A 405 -1.96 -11.61 -4.72
C MET A 405 -3.02 -10.78 -5.44
N ILE A 406 -2.59 -10.07 -6.48
CA ILE A 406 -3.40 -9.16 -7.26
C ILE A 406 -3.22 -9.49 -8.75
N ASN A 407 -4.31 -9.57 -9.51
CA ASN A 407 -4.33 -9.92 -10.94
C ASN A 407 -4.00 -8.76 -11.89
N ARG A 408 -3.22 -7.78 -11.40
CA ARG A 408 -2.65 -6.69 -12.19
C ARG A 408 -1.31 -6.25 -11.60
N SER A 409 -0.52 -5.58 -12.43
CA SER A 409 0.67 -4.88 -11.97
C SER A 409 0.25 -3.64 -11.18
N LEU A 410 0.73 -3.53 -9.94
CA LEU A 410 0.60 -2.33 -9.14
C LEU A 410 1.69 -1.32 -9.51
N SER A 411 1.34 -0.04 -9.49
CA SER A 411 2.29 1.07 -9.55
C SER A 411 3.08 1.20 -8.24
N SER A 412 4.23 1.88 -8.27
CA SER A 412 5.06 2.10 -7.07
C SER A 412 4.28 2.78 -5.93
N SER A 413 3.37 3.69 -6.24
CA SER A 413 2.49 4.34 -5.26
C SER A 413 1.51 3.36 -4.62
N GLU A 414 0.91 2.45 -5.39
CA GLU A 414 0.00 1.42 -4.87
C GLU A 414 0.75 0.38 -4.03
N ILE A 415 1.96 -0.03 -4.43
CA ILE A 415 2.82 -0.89 -3.61
C ILE A 415 3.12 -0.26 -2.25
N ASN A 416 3.35 1.04 -2.25
CA ASN A 416 3.58 1.76 -1.02
C ASN A 416 2.32 1.97 -0.18
N GLN A 417 1.13 1.98 -0.79
CA GLN A 417 -0.12 1.88 -0.03
C GLN A 417 -0.25 0.51 0.65
N LEU A 418 0.21 -0.59 0.03
CA LEU A 418 0.28 -1.89 0.71
C LEU A 418 1.26 -1.87 1.89
N TYR A 419 2.44 -1.26 1.70
CA TYR A 419 3.42 -1.06 2.77
C TYR A 419 2.83 -0.22 3.91
N LEU A 420 2.32 0.97 3.64
CA LEU A 420 1.80 1.89 4.65
C LEU A 420 0.50 1.42 5.29
N GLY A 421 -0.41 0.83 4.50
CA GLY A 421 -1.67 0.27 5.00
C GLY A 421 -1.46 -0.97 5.86
N GLY A 422 -0.31 -1.63 5.72
CA GLY A 422 0.19 -2.61 6.68
C GLY A 422 0.94 -2.02 7.89
N TYR A 423 1.40 -0.78 7.80
CA TYR A 423 2.17 -0.10 8.85
C TYR A 423 1.28 0.73 9.80
N ASN A 424 0.21 1.37 9.29
CA ASN A 424 -0.66 2.31 10.03
C ASN A 424 -2.14 1.86 10.00
N ARG A 425 -2.47 0.69 10.53
CA ARG A 425 -3.89 0.33 10.78
C ARG A 425 -4.54 1.14 11.90
N THR A 426 -3.75 1.79 12.74
CA THR A 426 -4.27 2.48 13.93
C THR A 426 -3.89 3.96 13.90
N ILE A 427 -4.82 4.80 13.45
CA ILE A 427 -4.80 6.22 13.75
C ILE A 427 -6.06 6.52 14.58
N ASN A 428 -5.86 6.99 15.82
CA ASN A 428 -6.92 7.41 16.74
C ASN A 428 -8.03 6.38 17.05
N GLY A 429 -7.71 5.09 17.10
CA GLY A 429 -8.70 4.04 17.44
C GLY A 429 -9.72 3.75 16.34
N TYR A 430 -9.53 4.29 15.14
CA TYR A 430 -10.32 3.97 13.96
C TYR A 430 -9.45 3.20 12.96
N GLY A 431 -9.82 1.94 12.71
CA GLY A 431 -9.13 1.08 11.75
C GLY A 431 -9.24 1.64 10.34
N HIS A 432 -8.10 2.00 9.73
CA HIS A 432 -8.09 2.44 8.34
C HIS A 432 -8.05 1.22 7.41
N ARG A 433 -9.10 1.04 6.59
CA ARG A 433 -9.19 -0.03 5.58
C ARG A 433 -8.39 0.42 4.35
N ILE A 434 -7.46 -0.41 3.85
CA ILE A 434 -7.12 -0.36 2.42
C ILE A 434 -8.42 -0.66 1.67
N ALA A 435 -8.74 0.21 0.71
CA ALA A 435 -9.95 0.24 -0.11
C ALA A 435 -10.73 -1.10 -0.21
N SER A 436 -11.63 -1.32 0.74
CA SER A 436 -12.91 -1.98 0.51
C SER A 436 -13.96 -0.92 0.73
N ALA A 437 -14.18 -0.10 -0.31
CA ALA A 437 -15.38 0.69 -0.40
C ALA A 437 -16.54 -0.26 -0.67
N ASP A 438 -17.05 -0.84 0.41
CA ASP A 438 -18.44 -1.25 0.49
C ASP A 438 -19.30 -0.03 0.22
N SER A 439 -19.87 0.07 -0.98
CA SER A 439 -21.28 0.45 -1.13
C SER A 439 -21.72 0.39 -2.59
N VAL A 440 -22.31 -0.74 -3.00
CA VAL A 440 -23.63 -0.70 -3.67
C VAL A 440 -24.53 -1.78 -3.03
N SER A 441 -25.17 -1.35 -1.94
CA SER A 441 -26.44 -1.80 -1.34
C SER A 441 -26.88 -3.26 -1.47
N THR A 442 -26.47 -4.11 -0.54
CA THR A 442 -27.33 -4.62 0.56
C THR A 442 -26.46 -5.34 1.59
N ILE A 443 -26.65 -4.97 2.85
CA ILE A 443 -25.76 -5.21 4.00
C ILE A 443 -25.98 -6.62 4.58
N ALA A 444 -24.90 -7.37 4.85
CA ALA A 444 -24.69 -8.05 6.14
C ALA A 444 -23.23 -8.53 6.28
N TYR A 445 -22.60 -8.03 7.34
CA TYR A 445 -21.30 -8.39 7.86
C TYR A 445 -21.23 -9.88 8.24
N ASN A 446 -20.11 -10.54 7.93
CA ASN A 446 -19.61 -11.62 8.77
C ASN A 446 -18.07 -11.71 8.68
N LEU A 447 -17.40 -10.91 9.50
CA LEU A 447 -16.09 -11.25 10.04
C LEU A 447 -16.27 -11.18 11.55
N THR A 448 -16.48 -12.33 12.19
CA THR A 448 -16.13 -12.48 13.60
C THR A 448 -14.61 -12.55 13.67
N ASP A 449 -14.00 -11.38 13.87
CA ASP A 449 -12.77 -11.30 14.64
C ASP A 449 -13.17 -11.09 16.11
N HIS A 450 -12.49 -11.81 16.96
CA HIS A 450 -12.82 -12.07 18.35
C HIS A 450 -11.66 -11.49 19.16
N ASP A 451 -11.84 -10.27 19.67
CA ASP A 451 -11.28 -9.68 20.91
C ASP A 451 -11.57 -8.17 20.86
N VAL A 452 -12.24 -7.51 21.81
CA VAL A 452 -11.92 -7.35 23.23
C VAL A 452 -13.19 -7.15 24.06
N VAL A 453 -13.16 -7.74 25.25
CA VAL A 453 -14.20 -7.75 26.29
C VAL A 453 -14.40 -6.36 26.90
N THR A 454 -15.31 -5.54 26.36
CA THR A 454 -16.00 -4.52 27.18
C THR A 454 -17.50 -4.47 26.86
N GLN A 455 -18.26 -4.71 27.92
CA GLN A 455 -19.70 -4.77 28.08
C GLN A 455 -20.50 -3.68 27.33
N GLN A 456 -20.92 -3.93 26.09
CA GLN A 456 -22.23 -3.52 25.54
C GLN A 456 -22.36 -4.04 24.10
N ASP A 457 -22.97 -5.22 23.91
CA ASP A 457 -23.91 -5.47 22.81
C ASP A 457 -24.51 -6.89 22.91
N TYR A 458 -25.82 -6.92 23.12
CA TYR A 458 -26.65 -8.13 23.20
C TYR A 458 -27.27 -8.38 21.82
N ASP A 459 -26.94 -9.53 21.22
CA ASP A 459 -27.68 -10.36 20.25
C ASP A 459 -28.67 -9.71 19.25
N GLN A 460 -28.40 -9.86 17.94
CA GLN A 460 -29.41 -10.29 16.94
C GLN A 460 -28.76 -11.10 15.79
N ARG A 461 -28.82 -12.44 15.86
CA ARG A 461 -28.49 -13.36 14.76
C ARG A 461 -29.74 -13.62 13.90
N MET A 462 -29.65 -13.42 12.59
CA MET A 462 -30.64 -13.90 11.61
C MET A 462 -30.04 -14.99 10.72
N LEU A 463 -30.91 -15.96 10.43
CA LEU A 463 -30.69 -17.31 9.94
C LEU A 463 -30.92 -17.36 8.41
N LEU A 464 -30.11 -18.12 7.66
CA LEU A 464 -30.42 -18.48 6.27
C LEU A 464 -30.21 -19.98 6.04
N ILE A 465 -31.29 -20.63 5.57
CA ILE A 465 -31.40 -22.04 5.20
C ILE A 465 -31.23 -22.14 3.68
N ASN A 466 -30.46 -23.13 3.22
CA ASN A 466 -30.12 -23.37 1.83
C ASN A 466 -31.31 -23.84 0.96
N GLY A 467 -31.38 -23.29 -0.26
CA GLY A 467 -31.75 -24.04 -1.46
C GLY A 467 -33.19 -23.94 -1.95
N THR A 468 -33.45 -23.06 -2.92
CA THR A 468 -33.75 -23.38 -4.33
C THR A 468 -34.05 -22.07 -5.07
N GLN A 469 -33.39 -21.81 -6.20
CA GLN A 469 -33.64 -20.62 -7.02
C GLN A 469 -35.09 -20.53 -7.48
N ALA A 470 -35.71 -19.37 -7.27
CA ALA A 470 -36.64 -18.79 -8.23
C ALA A 470 -36.48 -17.28 -8.19
N THR A 471 -36.20 -16.74 -9.37
CA THR A 471 -36.16 -15.34 -9.77
C THR A 471 -37.15 -14.43 -9.03
N ALA A 472 -36.62 -13.34 -8.46
CA ALA A 472 -37.32 -12.13 -8.01
C ALA A 472 -38.39 -12.27 -6.91
N PHE A 473 -38.19 -11.55 -5.80
CA PHE A 473 -39.31 -11.12 -4.94
C PHE A 473 -39.43 -9.60 -4.93
N ASN A 474 -39.62 -9.03 -6.12
CA ASN A 474 -40.56 -7.92 -6.25
C ASN A 474 -41.94 -8.55 -6.37
N ALA A 475 -42.60 -8.80 -5.24
CA ALA A 475 -44.01 -9.14 -5.24
C ALA A 475 -44.76 -8.11 -4.42
N THR A 476 -45.18 -7.04 -5.09
CA THR A 476 -46.49 -6.46 -4.80
C THR A 476 -47.51 -7.55 -5.10
N GLN A 477 -47.88 -8.37 -4.11
CA GLN A 477 -49.01 -9.28 -4.27
C GLN A 477 -50.29 -8.50 -3.97
N VAL A 478 -51.00 -8.11 -5.02
CA VAL A 478 -52.37 -7.60 -4.90
C VAL A 478 -53.25 -8.79 -4.52
N LEU A 479 -53.68 -8.85 -3.25
CA LEU A 479 -54.64 -9.85 -2.79
C LEU A 479 -56.06 -9.41 -3.21
N THR A 480 -56.62 -10.08 -4.22
CA THR A 480 -58.03 -9.95 -4.59
C THR A 480 -58.84 -11.10 -3.98
N GLY A 481 -59.89 -10.77 -3.22
CA GLY A 481 -60.82 -11.73 -2.62
C GLY A 481 -61.02 -11.55 -1.12
N SER A 482 -62.26 -11.76 -0.65
CA SER A 482 -62.72 -11.52 0.71
C SER A 482 -62.06 -12.46 1.75
N THR A 483 -61.44 -11.82 2.75
CA THR A 483 -61.03 -12.31 4.08
C THR A 483 -60.41 -13.70 4.15
N LYS A 484 -59.08 -13.78 4.40
CA LYS A 484 -58.41 -15.02 4.80
C LYS A 484 -57.52 -14.79 6.03
N ALA A 485 -57.56 -15.75 6.95
CA ALA A 485 -56.67 -15.80 8.11
C ALA A 485 -55.27 -16.26 7.68
N LEU A 486 -54.23 -15.56 8.13
CA LEU A 486 -52.84 -15.93 7.90
C LEU A 486 -52.34 -16.73 9.11
N ASN A 487 -52.09 -18.03 8.94
CA ASN A 487 -51.48 -18.87 9.97
C ASN A 487 -50.02 -19.15 9.56
N MET A 488 -49.05 -18.67 10.34
CA MET A 488 -47.64 -18.96 10.16
C MET A 488 -47.17 -19.88 11.28
N THR A 489 -46.58 -21.03 10.93
CA THR A 489 -45.98 -21.96 11.90
C THR A 489 -44.46 -21.96 11.73
N LEU A 490 -43.73 -21.62 12.79
CA LEU A 490 -42.27 -21.74 12.86
C LEU A 490 -41.93 -22.65 14.04
N GLN A 491 -41.21 -23.74 13.80
CA GLN A 491 -40.66 -24.57 14.87
C GLN A 491 -39.26 -24.06 15.24
N TYR A 492 -39.19 -23.28 16.33
CA TYR A 492 -37.97 -23.06 17.09
C TYR A 492 -38.31 -23.04 18.58
N ASP A 493 -37.45 -23.66 19.40
CA ASP A 493 -37.74 -24.03 20.79
C ASP A 493 -37.96 -22.84 21.75
N LYS A 494 -37.71 -21.60 21.30
CA LYS A 494 -37.65 -20.39 22.15
C LYS A 494 -38.54 -19.21 21.73
N ILE A 495 -39.38 -19.35 20.71
CA ILE A 495 -40.31 -18.28 20.29
C ILE A 495 -41.73 -18.83 20.29
N THR A 496 -42.68 -18.06 20.83
CA THR A 496 -44.10 -18.41 20.81
C THR A 496 -44.86 -17.27 20.15
N LEU A 497 -45.55 -17.59 19.05
CA LEU A 497 -46.39 -16.68 18.29
C LEU A 497 -47.85 -16.93 18.67
N THR A 498 -48.57 -15.89 19.06
CA THR A 498 -50.02 -15.98 19.33
C THR A 498 -50.74 -14.81 18.68
N GLY A 499 -51.62 -15.10 17.73
CA GLY A 499 -52.53 -14.09 17.17
C GLY A 499 -53.22 -14.59 15.91
N THR A 500 -54.45 -14.11 15.67
CA THR A 500 -55.15 -14.28 14.39
C THR A 500 -55.57 -12.89 13.92
N MET A 501 -55.19 -12.54 12.70
CA MET A 501 -55.46 -11.23 12.11
C MET A 501 -56.49 -11.37 10.98
N SER A 502 -57.54 -10.53 11.02
CA SER A 502 -58.52 -10.39 9.93
C SER A 502 -58.30 -9.05 9.24
N ILE A 503 -58.01 -9.05 7.93
CA ILE A 503 -57.78 -7.83 7.15
C ILE A 503 -58.72 -7.75 5.94
N GLN A 504 -59.12 -6.53 5.56
CA GLN A 504 -59.88 -6.26 4.34
C GLN A 504 -58.94 -6.13 3.13
N SER A 505 -59.47 -6.18 1.90
CA SER A 505 -58.68 -5.99 0.67
C SER A 505 -57.93 -4.64 0.68
N GLY A 506 -56.61 -4.68 0.52
CA GLY A 506 -55.76 -3.49 0.53
C GLY A 506 -54.26 -3.86 0.59
N ASN A 507 -53.39 -2.87 0.38
CA ASN A 507 -51.95 -3.02 0.58
C ASN A 507 -51.60 -2.60 2.01
N TYR A 508 -51.01 -3.51 2.78
CA TYR A 508 -50.60 -3.24 4.15
C TYR A 508 -49.14 -3.65 4.36
N LYS A 509 -48.41 -2.99 5.25
CA LYS A 509 -47.17 -3.54 5.77
C LYS A 509 -47.50 -4.33 7.05
N ILE A 510 -46.81 -5.44 7.24
CA ILE A 510 -46.94 -6.25 8.45
C ILE A 510 -45.66 -6.07 9.25
N CYS A 511 -45.82 -5.65 10.50
CA CYS A 511 -44.73 -5.50 11.45
C CYS A 511 -44.81 -6.60 12.50
N VAL A 512 -43.64 -7.05 12.93
CA VAL A 512 -43.48 -7.93 14.10
C VAL A 512 -42.83 -7.10 15.18
N GLN A 513 -43.53 -6.90 16.30
CA GLN A 513 -43.04 -6.13 17.43
C GLN A 513 -42.76 -7.05 18.60
N ASN A 514 -41.56 -6.96 19.17
CA ASN A 514 -41.26 -7.64 20.42
C ASN A 514 -42.06 -6.99 21.56
N THR A 515 -42.86 -7.79 22.26
CA THR A 515 -43.72 -7.33 23.36
C THR A 515 -43.24 -7.77 24.73
N GLY A 516 -42.13 -8.52 24.80
CA GLY A 516 -41.49 -8.93 26.03
C GLY A 516 -41.03 -10.38 26.03
N VAL A 517 -40.68 -10.90 27.21
CA VAL A 517 -40.26 -12.27 27.42
C VAL A 517 -41.17 -12.90 28.47
N SER A 518 -41.72 -14.08 28.18
CA SER A 518 -42.56 -14.83 29.11
C SER A 518 -42.12 -16.30 29.13
N GLY A 519 -41.90 -16.86 30.32
CA GLY A 519 -41.45 -18.25 30.47
C GLY A 519 -40.11 -18.57 29.78
N GLY A 520 -39.20 -17.59 29.68
CA GLY A 520 -37.90 -17.75 29.00
C GLY A 520 -37.97 -17.74 27.47
N LYS A 521 -39.14 -17.41 26.89
CA LYS A 521 -39.37 -17.27 25.46
C LYS A 521 -39.72 -15.84 25.09
N THR A 522 -39.22 -15.36 23.96
CA THR A 522 -39.58 -14.05 23.44
C THR A 522 -41.00 -14.09 22.89
N VAL A 523 -41.85 -13.18 23.37
CA VAL A 523 -43.22 -13.00 22.91
C VAL A 523 -43.26 -11.84 21.93
N VAL A 524 -43.64 -12.14 20.70
CA VAL A 524 -43.76 -11.12 19.66
C VAL A 524 -45.20 -11.03 19.19
N ASN A 525 -45.65 -9.81 18.91
CA ASN A 525 -46.97 -9.52 18.38
C ASN A 525 -46.85 -9.14 16.90
N ILE A 526 -47.80 -9.61 16.09
CA ILE A 526 -47.80 -9.37 14.65
C ILE A 526 -48.97 -8.43 14.35
N GLY A 527 -48.67 -7.26 13.79
CA GLY A 527 -49.63 -6.19 13.55
C GLY A 527 -49.47 -5.54 12.18
N LEU A 528 -50.44 -4.70 11.81
CA LEU A 528 -50.33 -3.84 10.64
C LEU A 528 -49.56 -2.57 11.00
N CYS A 529 -48.76 -2.13 10.04
CA CYS A 529 -48.02 -0.88 10.00
C CYS A 529 -47.92 -0.46 8.51
#